data_AF-A0A084U8T7-F1
#
_entry.id   AF-A0A084U8T7-F1
#
_cell.length_a   1.000
_cell.length_b   1.000
_cell.length_c   1.000
_cell.angle_alpha   90.00
_cell.angle_beta   90.00
_cell.angle_gamma   90.00
#
_symmetry.space_group_name_H-M   'P 1'
#
loop_
_entity.id
_entity.type
_entity.pdbx_description
1 polymer ?
#
loop_
_entity_poly.entity_id
_entity_poly.type
_entity_poly.pdbx_seq_one_letter_code
_entity_poly.pdbx_strand_id
1 'polypeptide(L)'
;MRIFECGKCRQAVYFDSSICVHCGSRQGYDAHGFQMRVLGVQHRLCANAHHGACNWLAEEGQNHCLACRHNLTIPNLSRPENHDNWVRIENAKRHLFYSILSWQLPAPTKVEDPGRGLAFEFLSDIEDADGNVKRVLTGHDNGLITINIAEGDDVERERRRTAMGEPYRTLLGHFRHEIGHYYWDRLVQEGSRLDQFRSVFGDEREDYADALKRHHEQGPPDDWSGNYISAYATAHPWEDFAETFAHFVHMVDTLETARAWGLQLASSGYVARIDFEPYRLGDVKRMHAHWVPLTLAINALNRSMGQPDLYPFVMPSAVLKKLGFIAGLLVDQRP
;
A
#
# COMPACT_ATOMS: atom_id res chain seq x y z
N MET A 1 9.12 -6.33 -1.91
CA MET A 1 10.23 -5.44 -1.55
C MET A 1 11.54 -6.18 -1.70
N ARG A 2 12.29 -5.83 -2.74
CA ARG A 2 13.65 -6.34 -2.99
C ARG A 2 14.57 -6.14 -1.79
N ILE A 3 15.55 -7.03 -1.65
CA ILE A 3 16.74 -6.75 -0.84
C ILE A 3 17.65 -5.85 -1.67
N PHE A 4 18.08 -4.74 -1.10
CA PHE A 4 19.05 -3.85 -1.73
C PHE A 4 20.44 -4.12 -1.19
N GLU A 5 21.45 -3.71 -1.94
CA GLU A 5 22.85 -3.84 -1.53
C GLU A 5 23.51 -2.46 -1.43
N CYS A 6 24.37 -2.29 -0.42
CA CYS A 6 25.19 -1.10 -0.31
C CYS A 6 26.16 -1.03 -1.49
N GLY A 7 26.12 0.07 -2.25
CA GLY A 7 27.02 0.28 -3.40
C GLY A 7 28.52 0.32 -3.06
N LYS A 8 28.90 0.43 -1.78
CA LYS A 8 30.30 0.42 -1.33
C LYS A 8 30.79 -0.94 -0.83
N CYS A 9 30.01 -1.63 0.01
CA CYS A 9 30.45 -2.87 0.67
C CYS A 9 29.61 -4.11 0.31
N ARG A 10 28.61 -3.96 -0.57
CA ARG A 10 27.73 -5.04 -1.08
C ARG A 10 26.89 -5.77 -0.01
N GLN A 11 26.93 -5.31 1.24
CA GLN A 11 26.08 -5.83 2.31
C GLN A 11 24.63 -5.41 2.11
N ALA A 12 23.71 -6.26 2.57
CA ALA A 12 22.28 -5.98 2.52
C ALA A 12 21.95 -4.66 3.22
N VAL A 13 21.09 -3.87 2.60
CA VAL A 13 20.50 -2.65 3.14
C VAL A 13 19.00 -2.68 2.89
N TYR A 14 18.23 -2.23 3.88
CA TYR A 14 16.78 -2.18 3.77
C TYR A 14 16.34 -0.94 3.01
N PHE A 15 15.15 -1.01 2.42
CA PHE A 15 14.55 0.06 1.63
C PHE A 15 14.56 1.42 2.33
N ASP A 16 14.29 1.44 3.64
CA ASP A 16 14.21 2.66 4.46
C ASP A 16 15.55 3.03 5.12
N SER A 17 16.63 2.32 4.81
CA SER A 17 17.94 2.59 5.42
C SER A 17 18.52 3.90 4.88
N SER A 18 18.94 4.80 5.78
CA SER A 18 19.71 6.02 5.43
C SER A 18 21.22 5.83 5.58
N ILE A 19 21.66 4.75 6.23
CA ILE A 19 23.06 4.42 6.51
C ILE A 19 23.24 2.90 6.35
N CYS A 20 24.37 2.49 5.78
CA CYS A 20 24.77 1.09 5.79
C CYS A 20 25.35 0.73 7.17
N VAL A 21 24.71 -0.19 7.89
CA VAL A 21 25.13 -0.59 9.25
C VAL A 21 26.50 -1.26 9.29
N HIS A 22 26.99 -1.80 8.17
CA HIS A 22 28.29 -2.47 8.10
C HIS A 22 29.46 -1.49 7.88
N CYS A 23 29.35 -0.55 6.93
CA CYS A 23 30.46 0.33 6.56
C CYS A 23 30.24 1.82 6.85
N GLY A 24 29.09 2.18 7.45
CA GLY A 24 28.76 3.54 7.87
C GLY A 24 28.46 4.52 6.73
N SER A 25 28.51 4.09 5.46
CA SER A 25 28.23 5.00 4.36
C SER A 25 26.77 5.42 4.33
N ARG A 26 26.51 6.72 4.16
CA ARG A 26 25.17 7.25 3.95
C ARG A 26 24.58 6.71 2.64
N GLN A 27 23.32 6.33 2.68
CA GLN A 27 22.58 5.77 1.55
C GLN A 27 21.46 6.73 1.14
N GLY A 28 21.07 6.66 -0.14
CA GLY A 28 19.82 7.20 -0.63
C GLY A 28 19.20 6.30 -1.67
N TYR A 29 17.87 6.19 -1.67
CA TYR A 29 17.15 5.38 -2.65
C TYR A 29 16.98 6.15 -3.96
N ASP A 30 17.50 5.57 -5.04
CA ASP A 30 17.33 6.02 -6.42
C ASP A 30 16.12 5.31 -7.03
N ALA A 31 15.02 6.05 -7.15
CA ALA A 31 13.74 5.53 -7.62
C ALA A 31 13.73 5.23 -9.13
N HIS A 32 14.55 5.91 -9.93
CA HIS A 32 14.70 5.62 -11.35
C HIS A 32 15.47 4.32 -11.57
N GLY A 33 16.53 4.12 -10.78
CA GLY A 33 17.38 2.93 -10.84
C GLY A 33 16.92 1.74 -9.99
N PHE A 34 15.85 1.87 -9.22
CA PHE A 34 15.39 0.90 -8.21
C PHE A 34 16.53 0.34 -7.34
N GLN A 35 17.34 1.23 -6.76
CA GLN A 35 18.52 0.81 -6.01
C GLN A 35 18.92 1.78 -4.89
N MET A 36 19.64 1.25 -3.91
CA MET A 36 20.29 2.05 -2.88
C MET A 36 21.65 2.55 -3.37
N ARG A 37 21.84 3.87 -3.34
CA ARG A 37 23.08 4.55 -3.76
C ARG A 37 23.84 5.03 -2.54
N VAL A 38 25.16 4.91 -2.59
CA VAL A 38 26.03 5.60 -1.63
C VAL A 38 26.02 7.09 -1.97
N LEU A 39 25.67 7.93 -0.99
CA LEU A 39 25.60 9.37 -1.20
C LEU A 39 27.00 9.94 -1.46
N GLY A 40 27.07 10.77 -2.50
CA GLY A 40 28.26 11.52 -2.91
C GLY A 40 27.86 12.97 -3.21
N VAL A 41 28.80 13.78 -3.68
CA VAL A 41 28.57 15.23 -3.87
C VAL A 41 27.46 15.53 -4.89
N GLN A 42 27.31 14.69 -5.92
CA GLN A 42 26.27 14.85 -6.94
C GLN A 42 24.87 14.38 -6.52
N HIS A 43 24.73 13.68 -5.39
CA HIS A 43 23.46 13.11 -4.96
C HIS A 43 22.75 14.05 -4.01
N ARG A 44 21.55 14.48 -4.39
CA ARG A 44 20.69 15.32 -3.56
C ARG A 44 19.57 14.47 -2.94
N LEU A 45 19.46 14.48 -1.61
CA LEU A 45 18.33 13.86 -0.93
C LEU A 45 17.07 14.71 -1.08
N CYS A 46 15.92 14.05 -1.03
CA CYS A 46 14.62 14.69 -0.83
C CYS A 46 14.69 15.68 0.34
N ALA A 47 14.06 16.84 0.21
CA ALA A 47 13.99 17.83 1.27
C ALA A 47 13.52 17.18 2.58
N ASN A 48 12.46 16.35 2.56
CA ASN A 48 11.92 15.68 3.77
C ASN A 48 12.93 14.77 4.50
N ALA A 49 14.09 14.46 3.92
CA ALA A 49 15.18 13.77 4.60
C ALA A 49 15.77 14.57 5.77
N HIS A 50 15.67 15.91 5.76
CA HIS A 50 16.11 16.74 6.90
C HIS A 50 15.31 16.48 8.18
N HIS A 51 14.08 15.99 8.04
CA HIS A 51 13.24 15.55 9.14
C HIS A 51 13.35 14.05 9.41
N GLY A 52 14.22 13.30 8.71
CA GLY A 52 14.28 11.84 8.82
C GLY A 52 13.05 11.11 8.23
N ALA A 53 12.15 11.83 7.56
CA ALA A 53 10.91 11.27 7.00
C ALA A 53 11.09 10.72 5.58
N CYS A 54 12.29 10.79 5.00
CA CYS A 54 12.58 10.26 3.67
C CYS A 54 14.06 9.94 3.50
N ASN A 55 14.38 8.88 2.76
CA ASN A 55 15.75 8.54 2.36
C ASN A 55 15.93 8.50 0.84
N TRP A 56 14.96 8.96 0.05
CA TRP A 56 15.04 8.94 -1.42
C TRP A 56 15.83 10.13 -1.97
N LEU A 57 16.41 9.94 -3.15
CA LEU A 57 17.00 11.03 -3.93
C LEU A 57 15.90 11.94 -4.51
N ALA A 58 16.16 13.25 -4.52
CA ALA A 58 15.34 14.21 -5.25
C ALA A 58 15.65 14.14 -6.75
N GLU A 59 14.66 14.48 -7.58
CA GLU A 59 14.89 14.61 -9.02
C GLU A 59 15.69 15.89 -9.33
N GLU A 60 16.33 15.93 -10.49
CA GLU A 60 17.07 17.10 -10.94
C GLU A 60 16.13 18.31 -11.02
N GLY A 61 16.58 19.46 -10.47
CA GLY A 61 15.76 20.67 -10.38
C GLY A 61 14.64 20.64 -9.34
N GLN A 62 14.40 19.52 -8.66
CA GLN A 62 13.33 19.37 -7.68
C GLN A 62 13.85 19.36 -6.23
N ASN A 63 13.01 19.81 -5.31
CA ASN A 63 13.30 19.75 -3.87
C ASN A 63 12.91 18.40 -3.25
N HIS A 64 11.87 17.76 -3.78
CA HIS A 64 11.31 16.52 -3.25
C HIS A 64 11.56 15.34 -4.20
N CYS A 65 11.55 14.13 -3.67
CA CYS A 65 11.59 12.91 -4.49
C CYS A 65 10.24 12.62 -5.16
N LEU A 66 10.23 11.63 -6.05
CA LEU A 66 9.04 11.14 -6.76
C LEU A 66 7.84 10.82 -5.87
N ALA A 67 8.04 10.42 -4.61
CA ALA A 67 6.96 10.17 -3.67
C ALA A 67 6.55 11.42 -2.89
N CYS A 68 7.51 12.18 -2.35
CA CYS A 68 7.22 13.32 -1.47
C CYS A 68 6.69 14.55 -2.23
N ARG A 69 6.89 14.64 -3.55
CA ARG A 69 6.30 15.71 -4.38
C ARG A 69 4.76 15.67 -4.43
N HIS A 70 4.15 14.56 -4.01
CA HIS A 70 2.71 14.41 -3.89
C HIS A 70 2.17 14.90 -2.53
N ASN A 71 3.01 15.40 -1.62
CA ASN A 71 2.51 15.98 -0.38
C ASN A 71 1.93 17.35 -0.66
N LEU A 72 0.60 17.47 -0.53
CA LEU A 72 -0.05 18.77 -0.50
C LEU A 72 0.12 19.41 0.88
N THR A 73 -0.15 18.62 1.93
CA THR A 73 -0.08 19.07 3.32
C THR A 73 0.69 18.06 4.17
N ILE A 74 1.66 18.54 4.95
CA ILE A 74 2.33 17.79 6.02
C ILE A 74 1.85 18.33 7.38
N PRO A 75 1.89 17.55 8.46
CA PRO A 75 1.36 18.01 9.73
C PRO A 75 2.28 19.05 10.39
N ASN A 76 1.77 19.74 11.41
CA ASN A 76 2.60 20.64 12.21
C ASN A 76 3.69 19.85 12.97
N LEU A 77 4.93 20.01 12.54
CA LEU A 77 6.11 19.32 13.09
C LEU A 77 6.65 19.97 14.38
N SER A 78 6.06 21.06 14.88
CA SER A 78 6.40 21.59 16.20
C SER A 78 5.99 20.66 17.34
N ARG A 79 5.11 19.68 17.04
CA ARG A 79 4.64 18.64 17.95
C ARG A 79 5.42 17.35 17.66
N PRO A 80 6.26 16.83 18.60
CA PRO A 80 7.08 15.65 18.37
C PRO A 80 6.28 14.41 17.94
N GLU A 81 5.10 14.20 18.50
CA GLU A 81 4.22 13.09 18.16
C GLU A 81 3.72 13.14 16.71
N ASN A 82 3.48 14.34 16.18
CA ASN A 82 3.11 14.52 14.78
C ASN A 82 4.27 14.16 13.85
N HIS A 83 5.50 14.50 14.26
CA HIS A 83 6.70 14.17 13.52
C HIS A 83 6.92 12.66 13.43
N ASP A 84 6.89 11.95 14.56
CA ASP A 84 7.07 10.49 14.60
C ASP A 84 6.02 9.75 13.75
N ASN A 85 4.75 10.14 13.90
CA ASN A 85 3.65 9.57 13.12
C ASN A 85 3.81 9.85 11.63
N TRP A 86 4.19 11.07 11.26
CA TRP A 86 4.43 11.43 9.87
C TRP A 86 5.60 10.67 9.25
N VAL A 87 6.69 10.43 9.98
CA VAL A 87 7.81 9.60 9.51
C VAL A 87 7.33 8.18 9.15
N ARG A 88 6.51 7.56 10.02
CA ARG A 88 5.94 6.22 9.76
C ARG A 88 5.02 6.21 8.53
N ILE A 89 4.19 7.25 8.39
CA ILE A 89 3.27 7.43 7.26
C ILE A 89 4.05 7.63 5.95
N GLU A 90 5.08 8.46 5.94
CA GLU A 90 5.94 8.64 4.76
C GLU A 90 6.65 7.34 4.37
N ASN A 91 7.10 6.54 5.34
CA ASN A 91 7.67 5.23 5.06
C ASN A 91 6.65 4.34 4.33
N ALA A 92 5.43 4.21 4.88
CA ALA A 92 4.37 3.44 4.23
C ALA A 92 4.03 3.96 2.83
N LYS A 93 3.92 5.28 2.65
CA LYS A 93 3.68 5.88 1.34
C LYS A 93 4.80 5.56 0.34
N ARG A 94 6.07 5.60 0.75
CA ARG A 94 7.19 5.24 -0.14
C ARG A 94 7.16 3.77 -0.57
N HIS A 95 6.70 2.87 0.31
CA HIS A 95 6.44 1.48 -0.08
C HIS A 95 5.34 1.38 -1.14
N LEU A 96 4.25 2.16 -1.01
CA LEU A 96 3.25 2.24 -2.07
C LEU A 96 3.84 2.78 -3.40
N PHE A 97 4.61 3.86 -3.34
CA PHE A 97 5.21 4.45 -4.55
C PHE A 97 6.19 3.51 -5.24
N TYR A 98 6.88 2.65 -4.49
CA TYR A 98 7.67 1.58 -5.10
C TYR A 98 6.83 0.71 -6.03
N SER A 99 5.63 0.31 -5.60
CA SER A 99 4.72 -0.52 -6.39
C SER A 99 4.16 0.24 -7.59
N ILE A 100 3.74 1.49 -7.40
CA ILE A 100 3.28 2.40 -8.47
C ILE A 100 4.36 2.53 -9.56
N LEU A 101 5.60 2.85 -9.17
CA LEU A 101 6.72 2.99 -10.09
C LEU A 101 7.09 1.66 -10.74
N SER A 102 7.02 0.55 -9.98
CA SER A 102 7.31 -0.78 -10.51
C SER A 102 6.36 -1.12 -11.64
N TRP A 103 5.07 -0.87 -11.52
CA TRP A 103 4.09 -1.05 -12.60
C TRP A 103 4.07 0.06 -13.64
N GLN A 104 4.77 1.17 -13.42
CA GLN A 104 4.74 2.37 -14.27
C GLN A 104 3.34 2.97 -14.36
N LEU A 105 2.58 2.92 -13.25
CA LEU A 105 1.24 3.50 -13.22
C LEU A 105 1.32 5.02 -13.29
N PRO A 106 0.36 5.68 -13.95
CA PRO A 106 0.30 7.13 -13.98
C PRO A 106 0.06 7.67 -12.56
N ALA A 107 0.86 8.66 -12.18
CA ALA A 107 0.70 9.42 -10.94
C ALA A 107 1.12 10.88 -11.20
N PRO A 108 0.39 11.64 -12.04
CA PRO A 108 0.61 13.07 -12.16
C PRO A 108 0.31 13.75 -10.82
N THR A 109 1.12 14.72 -10.42
CA THR A 109 0.86 15.59 -9.28
C THR A 109 -0.31 16.54 -9.56
N LYS A 110 -0.88 17.15 -8.51
CA LYS A 110 -1.86 18.25 -8.67
C LYS A 110 -1.30 19.49 -9.38
N VAL A 111 0.04 19.65 -9.46
CA VAL A 111 0.67 20.71 -10.27
C VAL A 111 0.61 20.36 -11.76
N GLU A 112 0.88 19.10 -12.10
CA GLU A 112 0.85 18.59 -13.48
C GLU A 112 -0.59 18.42 -14.01
N ASP A 113 -1.52 18.03 -13.14
CA ASP A 113 -2.95 17.83 -13.44
C ASP A 113 -3.80 18.37 -12.26
N PRO A 114 -4.22 19.65 -12.29
CA PRO A 114 -4.97 20.26 -11.19
C PRO A 114 -6.31 19.57 -10.88
N GLY A 115 -6.97 19.03 -11.91
CA GLY A 115 -8.26 18.38 -11.74
C GLY A 115 -8.13 17.02 -11.06
N ARG A 116 -7.24 16.17 -11.57
CA ARG A 116 -7.22 14.74 -11.22
C ARG A 116 -5.88 14.25 -10.69
N GLY A 117 -4.87 15.10 -10.57
CA GLY A 117 -3.56 14.72 -10.06
C GLY A 117 -3.65 14.08 -8.68
N LEU A 118 -2.72 13.16 -8.39
CA LEU A 118 -2.58 12.53 -7.10
C LEU A 118 -1.92 13.48 -6.11
N ALA A 119 -2.50 13.63 -4.93
CA ALA A 119 -1.92 14.35 -3.81
C ALA A 119 -2.31 13.69 -2.48
N PHE A 120 -1.52 13.96 -1.44
CA PHE A 120 -1.74 13.47 -0.09
C PHE A 120 -1.80 14.62 0.90
N GLU A 121 -2.79 14.55 1.81
CA GLU A 121 -2.85 15.40 3.01
C GLU A 121 -2.64 14.57 4.26
N PHE A 122 -1.66 14.97 5.07
CA PHE A 122 -1.39 14.39 6.38
C PHE A 122 -1.85 15.37 7.45
N LEU A 123 -3.04 15.12 7.99
CA LEU A 123 -3.69 16.04 8.92
C LEU A 123 -3.79 15.42 10.31
N SER A 124 -3.60 16.25 11.34
CA SER A 124 -3.90 15.88 12.73
C SER A 124 -5.32 16.28 13.08
N ASP A 125 -5.94 15.56 14.02
CA ASP A 125 -7.14 16.03 14.68
C ASP A 125 -6.92 17.43 15.28
N ILE A 126 -7.94 18.27 15.21
CA ILE A 126 -7.89 19.64 15.68
C ILE A 126 -8.69 19.73 16.98
N GLU A 127 -8.03 20.11 18.07
CA GLU A 127 -8.69 20.47 19.31
C GLU A 127 -9.03 21.96 19.28
N ASP A 128 -10.31 22.31 19.46
CA ASP A 128 -10.73 23.70 19.56
C ASP A 128 -10.44 24.28 20.96
N ALA A 129 -10.66 25.60 21.12
CA ALA A 129 -10.38 26.30 22.38
C ALA A 129 -11.23 25.81 23.57
N ASP A 130 -12.33 25.11 23.29
CA ASP A 130 -13.26 24.55 24.27
C ASP A 130 -12.94 23.07 24.60
N GLY A 131 -11.87 22.51 24.01
CA GLY A 131 -11.42 21.14 24.22
C GLY A 131 -12.14 20.09 23.37
N ASN A 132 -12.93 20.50 22.37
CA ASN A 132 -13.57 19.55 21.46
C ASN A 132 -12.59 19.13 20.36
N VAL A 133 -12.46 17.82 20.17
CA VAL A 133 -11.60 17.25 19.12
C VAL A 133 -12.40 17.05 17.84
N LYS A 134 -12.14 17.88 16.83
CA LYS A 134 -12.60 17.66 15.45
C LYS A 134 -11.69 16.62 14.79
N ARG A 135 -12.25 15.43 14.56
CA ARG A 135 -11.54 14.32 13.94
C ARG A 135 -11.38 14.52 12.44
N VAL A 136 -10.18 14.25 11.94
CA VAL A 136 -9.91 14.09 10.51
C VAL A 136 -10.36 12.70 10.08
N LEU A 137 -11.19 12.66 9.04
CA LEU A 137 -11.54 11.41 8.37
C LEU A 137 -10.51 11.10 7.28
N THR A 138 -10.04 9.87 7.28
CA THR A 138 -9.22 9.30 6.20
C THR A 138 -10.13 8.97 5.01
N GLY A 139 -9.66 9.20 3.80
CA GLY A 139 -10.41 8.85 2.59
C GLY A 139 -9.81 9.44 1.31
N HIS A 140 -10.52 9.20 0.21
CA HIS A 140 -10.17 9.65 -1.13
C HIS A 140 -11.25 10.57 -1.72
N ASP A 141 -10.83 11.68 -2.32
CA ASP A 141 -11.69 12.59 -3.10
C ASP A 141 -10.94 13.16 -4.31
N ASN A 142 -11.34 12.78 -5.53
CA ASN A 142 -10.81 13.32 -6.79
C ASN A 142 -9.26 13.34 -6.86
N GLY A 143 -8.60 12.26 -6.44
CA GLY A 143 -7.13 12.15 -6.40
C GLY A 143 -6.45 12.83 -5.22
N LEU A 144 -7.22 13.42 -4.30
CA LEU A 144 -6.72 13.81 -2.98
C LEU A 144 -6.94 12.64 -2.00
N ILE A 145 -5.86 12.12 -1.43
CA ILE A 145 -5.93 11.11 -0.38
C ILE A 145 -5.58 11.78 0.96
N THR A 146 -6.56 11.85 1.85
CA THR A 146 -6.39 12.40 3.20
C THR A 146 -6.13 11.26 4.17
N ILE A 147 -5.05 11.35 4.96
CA ILE A 147 -4.71 10.38 6.00
C ILE A 147 -4.63 11.13 7.33
N ASN A 148 -5.41 10.67 8.30
CA ASN A 148 -5.26 11.14 9.68
C ASN A 148 -3.94 10.61 10.26
N ILE A 149 -3.05 11.51 10.69
CA ILE A 149 -1.73 11.11 11.17
C ILE A 149 -1.77 10.25 12.45
N ALA A 150 -2.88 10.27 13.18
CA ALA A 150 -3.08 9.39 14.34
C ALA A 150 -2.98 7.90 13.97
N GLU A 151 -3.18 7.52 12.69
CA GLU A 151 -2.96 6.15 12.23
C GLU A 151 -1.49 5.70 12.28
N GLY A 152 -0.57 6.68 12.34
CA GLY A 152 0.86 6.48 12.56
C GLY A 152 1.18 5.93 13.96
N ASP A 153 0.26 6.07 14.91
CA ASP A 153 0.38 5.54 16.26
C ASP A 153 -0.06 4.07 16.30
N ASP A 154 0.83 3.19 16.78
CA ASP A 154 0.60 1.76 16.87
C ASP A 154 -0.52 1.39 17.85
N VAL A 155 -0.65 2.11 18.97
CA VAL A 155 -1.67 1.89 19.99
C VAL A 155 -3.03 2.29 19.45
N GLU A 156 -3.12 3.47 18.84
CA GLU A 156 -4.38 3.94 18.25
C GLU A 156 -4.82 3.03 17.09
N ARG A 157 -3.88 2.57 16.26
CA ARG A 157 -4.20 1.67 15.17
C ARG A 157 -4.67 0.30 15.66
N GLU A 158 -4.06 -0.26 16.70
CA GLU A 158 -4.49 -1.51 17.31
C GLU A 158 -5.87 -1.38 17.99
N ARG A 159 -6.12 -0.23 18.63
CA ARG A 159 -7.44 0.12 19.17
C ARG A 159 -8.49 0.17 18.08
N ARG A 160 -8.23 0.85 16.96
CA ARG A 160 -9.14 0.92 15.81
C ARG A 160 -9.38 -0.45 15.19
N ARG A 161 -8.32 -1.24 14.98
CA ARG A 161 -8.40 -2.61 14.47
C ARG A 161 -9.38 -3.44 15.30
N THR A 162 -9.23 -3.41 16.62
CA THR A 162 -10.10 -4.16 17.55
C THR A 162 -11.52 -3.61 17.55
N ALA A 163 -11.70 -2.28 17.58
CA ALA A 163 -13.02 -1.64 17.61
C ALA A 163 -13.83 -1.89 16.33
N MET A 164 -13.16 -2.00 15.19
CA MET A 164 -13.77 -2.27 13.88
C MET A 164 -13.84 -3.76 13.55
N GLY A 165 -13.36 -4.65 14.43
CA GLY A 165 -13.32 -6.09 14.18
C GLY A 165 -12.44 -6.47 12.98
N GLU A 166 -11.45 -5.65 12.64
CA GLU A 166 -10.59 -5.86 11.48
C GLU A 166 -9.52 -6.90 11.83
N PRO A 167 -9.35 -7.95 11.02
CA PRO A 167 -8.31 -8.94 11.28
C PRO A 167 -6.91 -8.38 11.02
N TYR A 168 -6.79 -7.35 10.18
CA TYR A 168 -5.52 -6.78 9.72
C TYR A 168 -5.67 -5.28 9.42
N ARG A 169 -4.94 -4.41 10.15
CA ARG A 169 -4.91 -2.95 9.93
C ARG A 169 -3.47 -2.44 9.92
N THR A 170 -3.02 -1.89 8.79
CA THR A 170 -1.66 -1.33 8.64
C THR A 170 -1.71 -0.04 7.83
N LEU A 171 -0.78 0.88 8.08
CA LEU A 171 -0.65 2.12 7.30
C LEU A 171 -0.54 1.86 5.80
N LEU A 172 0.32 0.90 5.42
CA LEU A 172 0.50 0.53 4.02
C LEU A 172 -0.77 -0.11 3.44
N GLY A 173 -1.53 -0.86 4.24
CA GLY A 173 -2.84 -1.37 3.86
C GLY A 173 -3.81 -0.26 3.48
N HIS A 174 -3.96 0.77 4.32
CA HIS A 174 -4.83 1.90 4.00
C HIS A 174 -4.36 2.67 2.78
N PHE A 175 -3.07 2.97 2.66
CA PHE A 175 -2.55 3.60 1.45
C PHE A 175 -2.91 2.83 0.18
N ARG A 176 -2.82 1.50 0.23
CA ARG A 176 -3.18 0.63 -0.89
C ARG A 176 -4.70 0.57 -1.14
N HIS A 177 -5.52 0.76 -0.13
CA HIS A 177 -6.98 0.88 -0.26
C HIS A 177 -7.33 2.22 -0.93
N GLU A 178 -6.88 3.35 -0.37
CA GLU A 178 -7.19 4.69 -0.87
C GLU A 178 -6.69 4.93 -2.29
N ILE A 179 -5.48 4.46 -2.61
CA ILE A 179 -4.96 4.53 -3.99
C ILE A 179 -5.73 3.60 -4.94
N GLY A 180 -6.40 2.57 -4.41
CA GLY A 180 -7.34 1.74 -5.15
C GLY A 180 -8.46 2.58 -5.73
N HIS A 181 -9.10 3.45 -4.93
CA HIS A 181 -10.11 4.38 -5.44
C HIS A 181 -9.56 5.32 -6.52
N TYR A 182 -8.37 5.88 -6.33
CA TYR A 182 -7.71 6.70 -7.34
C TYR A 182 -7.54 5.96 -8.67
N TYR A 183 -7.07 4.70 -8.63
CA TYR A 183 -6.89 3.90 -9.84
C TYR A 183 -8.19 3.32 -10.39
N TRP A 184 -9.28 3.28 -9.61
CA TRP A 184 -10.61 2.99 -10.13
C TRP A 184 -11.04 4.09 -11.11
N ASP A 185 -10.94 5.36 -10.71
CA ASP A 185 -11.26 6.51 -11.57
C ASP A 185 -10.44 6.44 -12.87
N ARG A 186 -9.12 6.27 -12.73
CA ARG A 186 -8.17 6.31 -13.87
C ARG A 186 -8.24 5.09 -14.79
N LEU A 187 -8.31 3.87 -14.24
CA LEU A 187 -8.14 2.64 -15.01
C LEU A 187 -9.46 1.96 -15.35
N VAL A 188 -10.51 2.20 -14.56
CA VAL A 188 -11.83 1.59 -14.78
C VAL A 188 -12.78 2.58 -15.45
N GLN A 189 -13.03 3.72 -14.82
CA GLN A 189 -14.00 4.69 -15.31
C GLN A 189 -13.50 5.35 -16.61
N GLU A 190 -12.33 5.97 -16.58
CA GLU A 190 -11.72 6.60 -17.76
C GLU A 190 -11.24 5.57 -18.79
N GLY A 191 -10.81 4.39 -18.32
CA GLY A 191 -10.36 3.28 -19.15
C GLY A 191 -11.47 2.57 -19.94
N SER A 192 -12.74 3.01 -19.81
CA SER A 192 -13.91 2.38 -20.46
C SER A 192 -14.11 0.90 -20.08
N ARG A 193 -13.87 0.55 -18.81
CA ARG A 193 -13.98 -0.83 -18.29
C ARG A 193 -15.14 -1.05 -17.32
N LEU A 194 -16.08 -0.10 -17.23
CA LEU A 194 -17.22 -0.17 -16.31
C LEU A 194 -18.06 -1.44 -16.47
N ASP A 195 -18.34 -1.90 -17.70
CA ASP A 195 -19.12 -3.12 -17.90
C ASP A 195 -18.39 -4.37 -17.40
N GLN A 196 -17.06 -4.43 -17.60
CA GLN A 196 -16.24 -5.52 -17.07
C GLN A 196 -16.19 -5.47 -15.55
N PHE A 197 -16.00 -4.27 -14.97
CA PHE A 197 -16.06 -4.04 -13.54
C PHE A 197 -17.38 -4.54 -12.95
N ARG A 198 -18.53 -4.14 -13.51
CA ARG A 198 -19.86 -4.54 -13.01
C ARG A 198 -20.10 -6.04 -13.08
N SER A 199 -19.53 -6.71 -14.07
CA SER A 199 -19.59 -8.18 -14.19
C SER A 199 -18.76 -8.94 -13.13
N VAL A 200 -17.89 -8.23 -12.40
CA VAL A 200 -16.94 -8.80 -11.43
C VAL A 200 -17.25 -8.35 -10.01
N PHE A 201 -17.52 -7.06 -9.80
CA PHE A 201 -17.70 -6.42 -8.48
C PHE A 201 -19.15 -6.06 -8.17
N GLY A 202 -20.03 -6.00 -9.17
CA GLY A 202 -21.41 -5.54 -9.01
C GLY A 202 -21.60 -4.08 -9.43
N ASP A 203 -22.82 -3.57 -9.21
CA ASP A 203 -23.24 -2.26 -9.69
C ASP A 203 -22.91 -1.14 -8.69
N GLU A 204 -21.92 -0.32 -9.03
CA GLU A 204 -21.42 0.78 -8.20
C GLU A 204 -22.34 2.01 -8.17
N ARG A 205 -23.46 2.01 -8.90
CA ARG A 205 -24.40 3.14 -8.94
C ARG A 205 -25.33 3.19 -7.74
N GLU A 206 -25.26 2.20 -6.85
CA GLU A 206 -25.92 2.28 -5.56
C GLU A 206 -25.45 3.54 -4.80
N ASP A 207 -26.35 4.16 -4.03
CA ASP A 207 -25.96 5.30 -3.22
C ASP A 207 -24.95 4.87 -2.15
N TYR A 208 -23.77 5.47 -2.21
CA TYR A 208 -22.64 5.10 -1.38
C TYR A 208 -22.92 5.29 0.13
N ALA A 209 -23.58 6.38 0.50
CA ALA A 209 -23.84 6.71 1.90
C ALA A 209 -24.89 5.74 2.49
N ASP A 210 -25.94 5.44 1.73
CA ASP A 210 -26.95 4.46 2.13
C ASP A 210 -26.37 3.04 2.22
N ALA A 211 -25.47 2.67 1.30
CA ALA A 211 -24.80 1.37 1.31
C ALA A 211 -23.90 1.19 2.53
N LEU A 212 -23.07 2.18 2.86
CA LEU A 212 -22.25 2.19 4.08
C LEU A 212 -23.09 2.15 5.35
N LYS A 213 -24.17 2.95 5.40
CA LYS A 213 -25.08 2.96 6.54
C LYS A 213 -25.68 1.58 6.78
N ARG A 214 -26.18 0.93 5.72
CA ARG A 214 -26.70 -0.43 5.79
C ARG A 214 -25.65 -1.42 6.29
N HIS A 215 -24.41 -1.33 5.80
CA HIS A 215 -23.33 -2.19 6.26
C HIS A 215 -23.03 -2.02 7.75
N HIS A 216 -22.99 -0.78 8.26
CA HIS A 216 -22.79 -0.53 9.69
C HIS A 216 -23.96 -1.00 10.56
N GLU A 217 -25.20 -0.92 10.06
CA GLU A 217 -26.40 -1.33 10.80
C GLU A 217 -26.61 -2.85 10.81
N GLN A 218 -26.30 -3.53 9.70
CA GLN A 218 -26.65 -4.94 9.47
C GLN A 218 -25.44 -5.88 9.49
N GLY A 219 -24.22 -5.34 9.32
CA GLY A 219 -23.01 -6.13 9.15
C GLY A 219 -22.89 -6.76 7.75
N PRO A 220 -21.82 -7.53 7.50
CA PRO A 220 -21.67 -8.29 6.26
C PRO A 220 -22.65 -9.49 6.23
N PRO A 221 -23.07 -9.97 5.05
CA PRO A 221 -23.85 -11.21 4.91
C PRO A 221 -23.10 -12.43 5.47
N ASP A 222 -23.78 -13.41 6.07
CA ASP A 222 -23.14 -14.58 6.73
C ASP A 222 -22.16 -15.36 5.82
N ASP A 223 -22.42 -15.41 4.52
CA ASP A 223 -21.61 -16.12 3.52
C ASP A 223 -20.58 -15.23 2.81
N TRP A 224 -20.31 -14.02 3.33
CA TRP A 224 -19.43 -13.04 2.70
C TRP A 224 -18.03 -13.61 2.41
N SER A 225 -17.50 -14.45 3.29
CA SER A 225 -16.15 -15.02 3.17
C SER A 225 -15.97 -15.94 1.95
N GLY A 226 -17.08 -16.39 1.33
CA GLY A 226 -17.07 -17.13 0.07
C GLY A 226 -16.92 -16.25 -1.17
N ASN A 227 -17.10 -14.93 -1.04
CA ASN A 227 -17.22 -14.00 -2.17
C ASN A 227 -16.31 -12.76 -2.08
N TYR A 228 -15.94 -12.33 -0.86
CA TYR A 228 -15.23 -11.08 -0.60
C TYR A 228 -13.95 -11.32 0.19
N ILE A 229 -12.94 -10.47 -0.04
CA ILE A 229 -11.64 -10.59 0.66
C ILE A 229 -11.71 -10.11 2.11
N SER A 230 -12.64 -9.21 2.42
CA SER A 230 -12.89 -8.68 3.75
C SER A 230 -14.39 -8.47 3.99
N ALA A 231 -14.78 -8.32 5.25
CA ALA A 231 -16.15 -7.94 5.58
C ALA A 231 -16.51 -6.56 5.01
N TYR A 232 -15.59 -5.60 5.07
CA TYR A 232 -15.81 -4.24 4.59
C TYR A 232 -15.99 -4.16 3.07
N ALA A 233 -15.34 -5.06 2.31
CA ALA A 233 -15.58 -5.22 0.87
C ALA A 233 -17.05 -5.52 0.52
N THR A 234 -17.87 -5.98 1.47
CA THR A 234 -19.32 -6.18 1.25
C THR A 234 -20.11 -4.87 1.23
N ALA A 235 -19.53 -3.77 1.70
CA ALA A 235 -20.25 -2.53 1.94
C ALA A 235 -20.72 -1.85 0.64
N HIS A 236 -19.89 -1.87 -0.40
CA HIS A 236 -20.19 -1.29 -1.70
C HIS A 236 -19.26 -1.88 -2.78
N PRO A 237 -19.66 -2.04 -4.05
CA PRO A 237 -18.78 -2.53 -5.12
C PRO A 237 -17.47 -1.73 -5.30
N TRP A 238 -17.52 -0.44 -4.99
CA TRP A 238 -16.32 0.42 -5.00
C TRP A 238 -15.33 0.06 -3.87
N GLU A 239 -15.83 -0.32 -2.70
CA GLU A 239 -15.02 -0.80 -1.56
C GLU A 239 -14.46 -2.19 -1.83
N ASP A 240 -15.25 -3.08 -2.42
CA ASP A 240 -14.80 -4.40 -2.86
C ASP A 240 -13.60 -4.31 -3.82
N PHE A 241 -13.65 -3.33 -4.72
CA PHE A 241 -12.54 -3.04 -5.62
C PHE A 241 -11.32 -2.52 -4.88
N ALA A 242 -11.46 -1.52 -4.01
CA ALA A 242 -10.34 -0.95 -3.26
C ALA A 242 -9.66 -1.99 -2.35
N GLU A 243 -10.45 -2.81 -1.65
CA GLU A 243 -9.97 -3.91 -0.82
C GLU A 243 -9.27 -5.00 -1.64
N THR A 244 -9.85 -5.39 -2.78
CA THR A 244 -9.23 -6.37 -3.68
C THR A 244 -7.94 -5.81 -4.30
N PHE A 245 -7.94 -4.54 -4.70
CA PHE A 245 -6.76 -3.86 -5.22
C PHE A 245 -5.65 -3.87 -4.16
N ALA A 246 -5.97 -3.47 -2.94
CA ALA A 246 -5.02 -3.43 -1.84
C ALA A 246 -4.43 -4.81 -1.56
N HIS A 247 -5.27 -5.85 -1.62
CA HIS A 247 -4.84 -7.22 -1.45
C HIS A 247 -3.94 -7.71 -2.60
N PHE A 248 -4.25 -7.36 -3.84
CA PHE A 248 -3.41 -7.70 -4.98
C PHE A 248 -2.00 -7.08 -4.85
N VAL A 249 -1.91 -5.79 -4.49
CA VAL A 249 -0.62 -5.13 -4.25
C VAL A 249 0.13 -5.78 -3.10
N HIS A 250 -0.58 -6.13 -2.02
CA HIS A 250 -0.02 -6.89 -0.91
C HIS A 250 0.63 -8.21 -1.37
N MET A 251 -0.08 -8.99 -2.18
CA MET A 251 0.41 -10.27 -2.69
C MET A 251 1.67 -10.08 -3.55
N VAL A 252 1.64 -9.12 -4.48
CA VAL A 252 2.76 -8.87 -5.41
C VAL A 252 4.00 -8.43 -4.66
N ASP A 253 3.89 -7.45 -3.77
CA ASP A 253 5.02 -6.92 -3.01
C ASP A 253 5.64 -8.00 -2.11
N THR A 254 4.81 -8.85 -1.52
CA THR A 254 5.25 -9.92 -0.60
C THR A 254 5.89 -11.08 -1.37
N LEU A 255 5.34 -11.49 -2.52
CA LEU A 255 5.98 -12.45 -3.42
C LEU A 255 7.32 -11.94 -3.96
N GLU A 256 7.43 -10.64 -4.23
CA GLU A 256 8.70 -10.05 -4.64
C GLU A 256 9.74 -10.12 -3.53
N THR A 257 9.35 -9.82 -2.28
CA THR A 257 10.24 -10.00 -1.13
C THR A 257 10.70 -11.44 -1.01
N ALA A 258 9.77 -12.40 -1.02
CA ALA A 258 10.09 -13.81 -0.90
C ALA A 258 11.02 -14.28 -2.03
N ARG A 259 10.82 -13.81 -3.27
CA ARG A 259 11.73 -14.04 -4.37
C ARG A 259 13.12 -13.44 -4.14
N ALA A 260 13.20 -12.20 -3.66
CA ALA A 260 14.48 -11.52 -3.45
C ALA A 260 15.36 -12.21 -2.39
N TRP A 261 14.72 -12.83 -1.39
CA TRP A 261 15.39 -13.68 -0.40
C TRP A 261 15.67 -15.10 -0.89
N GLY A 262 15.27 -15.44 -2.13
CA GLY A 262 15.43 -16.78 -2.68
C GLY A 262 14.67 -17.85 -1.90
N LEU A 263 13.57 -17.48 -1.24
CA LEU A 263 12.80 -18.42 -0.42
C LEU A 263 12.31 -19.59 -1.27
N GLN A 264 12.58 -20.78 -0.78
CA GLN A 264 12.11 -22.04 -1.34
C GLN A 264 11.38 -22.79 -0.24
N LEU A 265 10.11 -23.07 -0.48
CA LEU A 265 9.30 -23.85 0.43
C LEU A 265 9.20 -25.26 -0.14
N ALA A 266 9.62 -26.24 0.65
CA ALA A 266 9.49 -27.65 0.36
C ALA A 266 8.82 -28.33 1.56
N SER A 267 7.58 -28.78 1.37
CA SER A 267 6.86 -29.64 2.31
C SER A 267 6.13 -30.73 1.53
N SER A 268 5.66 -31.77 2.22
CA SER A 268 4.90 -32.87 1.59
C SER A 268 3.65 -32.31 0.89
N GLY A 269 3.70 -32.20 -0.44
CA GLY A 269 2.62 -31.67 -1.28
C GLY A 269 2.80 -30.25 -1.80
N TYR A 270 3.79 -29.49 -1.32
CA TYR A 270 4.07 -28.13 -1.80
C TYR A 270 5.56 -27.92 -2.07
N VAL A 271 5.92 -27.65 -3.33
CA VAL A 271 7.21 -27.07 -3.68
C VAL A 271 6.95 -25.73 -4.34
N ALA A 272 7.29 -24.64 -3.66
CA ALA A 272 7.14 -23.28 -4.19
C ALA A 272 8.50 -22.60 -4.20
N ARG A 273 9.04 -22.41 -5.41
CA ARG A 273 10.14 -21.49 -5.69
C ARG A 273 9.59 -20.37 -6.55
N ILE A 274 9.66 -19.13 -6.08
CA ILE A 274 9.15 -17.98 -6.83
C ILE A 274 10.15 -17.64 -7.93
N ASP A 275 9.93 -18.16 -9.13
CA ASP A 275 10.80 -18.07 -10.30
C ASP A 275 10.31 -17.08 -11.37
N PHE A 276 9.35 -16.23 -11.02
CA PHE A 276 8.74 -15.22 -11.90
C PHE A 276 8.89 -13.82 -11.31
N GLU A 277 8.79 -12.77 -12.14
CA GLU A 277 8.73 -11.36 -11.70
C GLU A 277 7.29 -11.02 -11.30
N PRO A 278 6.97 -10.83 -10.01
CA PRO A 278 5.57 -10.64 -9.58
C PRO A 278 4.90 -9.42 -10.22
N TYR A 279 5.62 -8.31 -10.39
CA TYR A 279 5.12 -7.11 -11.06
C TYR A 279 4.89 -7.25 -12.58
N ARG A 280 5.21 -8.41 -13.17
CA ARG A 280 4.99 -8.72 -14.59
C ARG A 280 4.05 -9.91 -14.80
N LEU A 281 3.64 -10.59 -13.72
CA LEU A 281 2.83 -11.78 -13.84
C LEU A 281 1.35 -11.41 -13.80
N GLY A 282 0.67 -11.52 -14.95
CA GLY A 282 -0.79 -11.38 -15.04
C GLY A 282 -1.56 -12.65 -14.66
N ASP A 283 -0.88 -13.79 -14.55
CA ASP A 283 -1.51 -15.08 -14.20
C ASP A 283 -1.72 -15.21 -12.68
N VAL A 284 -2.91 -14.80 -12.24
CA VAL A 284 -3.34 -14.89 -10.84
C VAL A 284 -3.41 -16.33 -10.34
N LYS A 285 -3.68 -17.32 -11.20
CA LYS A 285 -3.69 -18.73 -10.75
C LYS A 285 -2.29 -19.19 -10.38
N ARG A 286 -1.29 -18.82 -11.21
CA ARG A 286 0.11 -19.09 -10.89
C ARG A 286 0.56 -18.34 -9.64
N MET A 287 0.19 -17.07 -9.48
CA MET A 287 0.46 -16.31 -8.25
C MET A 287 -0.15 -16.99 -7.03
N HIS A 288 -1.43 -17.36 -7.10
CA HIS A 288 -2.16 -18.03 -6.02
C HIS A 288 -1.49 -19.34 -5.60
N ALA A 289 -1.06 -20.16 -6.57
CA ALA A 289 -0.37 -21.42 -6.30
C ALA A 289 0.94 -21.26 -5.50
N HIS A 290 1.60 -20.10 -5.60
CA HIS A 290 2.80 -19.77 -4.82
C HIS A 290 2.48 -19.00 -3.53
N TRP A 291 1.39 -18.24 -3.55
CA TRP A 291 0.93 -17.47 -2.40
C TRP A 291 0.48 -18.36 -1.25
N VAL A 292 -0.34 -19.37 -1.53
CA VAL A 292 -0.90 -20.28 -0.50
C VAL A 292 0.20 -20.94 0.35
N PRO A 293 1.20 -21.64 -0.22
CA PRO A 293 2.25 -22.25 0.62
C PRO A 293 3.06 -21.20 1.37
N LEU A 294 3.27 -20.01 0.79
CA LEU A 294 3.98 -18.91 1.46
C LEU A 294 3.23 -18.42 2.69
N THR A 295 1.93 -18.15 2.59
CA THR A 295 1.14 -17.66 3.73
C THR A 295 0.93 -18.72 4.79
N LEU A 296 0.78 -19.99 4.42
CA LEU A 296 0.76 -21.11 5.37
C LEU A 296 2.07 -21.18 6.17
N ALA A 297 3.23 -21.05 5.49
CA ALA A 297 4.52 -21.03 6.16
C ALA A 297 4.68 -19.82 7.08
N ILE A 298 4.30 -18.62 6.62
CA ILE A 298 4.35 -17.39 7.42
C ILE A 298 3.48 -17.53 8.68
N ASN A 299 2.25 -18.02 8.57
CA ASN A 299 1.37 -18.20 9.72
C ASN A 299 1.92 -19.26 10.68
N ALA A 300 2.44 -20.38 10.17
CA ALA A 300 3.08 -21.40 11.01
C ALA A 300 4.29 -20.86 11.78
N LEU A 301 5.14 -20.06 11.13
CA LEU A 301 6.26 -19.38 11.78
C LEU A 301 5.78 -18.42 12.87
N ASN A 302 4.76 -17.59 12.60
CA ASN A 302 4.18 -16.70 13.61
C ASN A 302 3.65 -17.46 14.82
N ARG A 303 2.83 -18.51 14.60
CA ARG A 303 2.33 -19.36 15.68
C ARG A 303 3.44 -20.01 16.49
N SER A 304 4.54 -20.42 15.85
CA SER A 304 5.71 -20.99 16.55
C SER A 304 6.42 -19.99 17.47
N MET A 305 6.29 -18.70 17.18
CA MET A 305 6.81 -17.60 18.02
C MET A 305 5.76 -17.06 19.01
N GLY A 306 4.59 -17.72 19.12
CA GLY A 306 3.49 -17.28 19.99
C GLY A 306 2.73 -16.06 19.47
N GLN A 307 2.89 -15.72 18.19
CA GLN A 307 2.18 -14.62 17.53
C GLN A 307 0.92 -15.15 16.81
N PRO A 308 -0.13 -14.32 16.66
CA PRO A 308 -1.30 -14.68 15.85
C PRO A 308 -0.93 -14.82 14.36
N ASP A 309 -1.85 -15.34 13.57
CA ASP A 309 -1.68 -15.40 12.11
C ASP A 309 -1.46 -13.99 11.55
N LEU A 310 -0.38 -13.82 10.79
CA LEU A 310 -0.08 -12.56 10.11
C LEU A 310 -0.96 -12.37 8.88
N TYR A 311 -1.35 -13.47 8.23
CA TYR A 311 -2.22 -13.47 7.06
C TYR A 311 -3.50 -14.28 7.34
N PRO A 312 -4.58 -13.63 7.78
CA PRO A 312 -5.84 -14.30 8.16
C PRO A 312 -6.86 -14.40 7.02
N PHE A 313 -6.48 -14.10 5.78
CA PHE A 313 -7.40 -14.03 4.65
C PHE A 313 -7.60 -15.38 3.94
N VAL A 314 -8.79 -15.58 3.39
CA VAL A 314 -9.14 -16.71 2.52
C VAL A 314 -9.40 -16.20 1.11
N MET A 315 -8.98 -16.95 0.09
CA MET A 315 -9.17 -16.58 -1.31
C MET A 315 -10.04 -17.62 -2.04
N PRO A 316 -11.36 -17.51 -1.94
CA PRO A 316 -12.27 -18.34 -2.73
C PRO A 316 -12.19 -17.96 -4.22
N SER A 317 -12.76 -18.80 -5.08
CA SER A 317 -12.75 -18.63 -6.54
C SER A 317 -13.31 -17.26 -6.99
N ALA A 318 -14.30 -16.72 -6.29
CA ALA A 318 -14.86 -15.40 -6.56
C ALA A 318 -13.82 -14.28 -6.37
N VAL A 319 -13.05 -14.33 -5.28
CA VAL A 319 -11.95 -13.39 -5.03
C VAL A 319 -10.83 -13.55 -6.06
N LEU A 320 -10.49 -14.77 -6.49
CA LEU A 320 -9.51 -14.98 -7.56
C LEU A 320 -9.93 -14.36 -8.89
N LYS A 321 -11.24 -14.35 -9.21
CA LYS A 321 -11.77 -13.66 -10.39
C LYS A 321 -11.56 -12.14 -10.28
N LYS A 322 -11.84 -11.56 -9.11
CA LYS A 322 -11.63 -10.13 -8.83
C LYS A 322 -10.16 -9.74 -8.91
N LEU A 323 -9.26 -10.53 -8.30
CA LEU A 323 -7.81 -10.36 -8.43
C LEU A 323 -7.35 -10.45 -9.89
N GLY A 324 -7.95 -11.33 -10.69
CA GLY A 324 -7.71 -11.42 -12.14
C GLY A 324 -8.04 -10.13 -12.89
N PHE A 325 -9.13 -9.46 -12.51
CA PHE A 325 -9.47 -8.15 -13.07
C PHE A 325 -8.42 -7.10 -12.71
N ILE A 326 -8.02 -7.01 -11.43
CA ILE A 326 -6.97 -6.07 -10.99
C ILE A 326 -5.64 -6.35 -11.71
N ALA A 327 -5.25 -7.63 -11.86
CA ALA A 327 -4.03 -8.00 -12.57
C ALA A 327 -4.05 -7.52 -14.02
N GLY A 328 -5.18 -7.66 -14.73
CA GLY A 328 -5.36 -7.12 -16.08
C GLY A 328 -5.25 -5.61 -16.13
N LEU A 329 -5.81 -4.89 -15.15
CA LEU A 329 -5.69 -3.43 -15.09
C LEU A 329 -4.24 -2.96 -14.94
N LEU A 330 -3.44 -3.65 -14.12
CA LEU A 330 -2.10 -3.21 -13.72
C LEU A 330 -0.98 -3.70 -14.65
N VAL A 331 -1.09 -4.92 -15.17
CA VAL A 331 -0.04 -5.50 -16.03
C VAL A 331 -0.12 -4.95 -17.46
N ASP A 332 -1.31 -4.61 -17.94
CA ASP A 332 -1.52 -4.07 -19.29
C ASP A 332 -1.02 -2.62 -19.47
N GLN A 333 -0.61 -1.93 -18.40
CA GLN A 333 -0.19 -0.51 -18.46
C GLN A 333 1.23 -0.30 -18.97
N ARG A 334 2.04 -1.36 -19.08
CA ARG A 334 3.40 -1.23 -19.60
C ARG A 334 3.39 -1.33 -21.13
N PRO A 335 4.08 -0.42 -21.84
CA PRO A 335 4.20 -0.47 -23.30
C PRO A 335 4.97 -1.69 -23.82
#